data_AF-A0A5S9NG06-F1
#
_entry.id   AF-A0A5S9NG06-F1
#
_cell.length_a   1.000
_cell.length_b   1.000
_cell.length_c   1.000
_cell.angle_alpha   90.00
_cell.angle_beta   90.00
_cell.angle_gamma   90.00
#
_symmetry.space_group_name_H-M   'P 1'
#
loop_
_entity.id
_entity.type
_entity.pdbx_description
1 polymer ?
#
loop_
_entity_poly.entity_id
_entity_poly.type
_entity_poly.pdbx_seq_one_letter_code
_entity_poly.pdbx_strand_id
1 'polypeptide(L)'
;MSYLEPLFWLALLKIIWINVLLSGDNAVVIAMACRSLPDRLRRTGMILGAGVAVGMRVVFTAIIAVLLGLPWLRIVGSLALMYIAVDLVLPEEAEDGGVAAHDSLWRAVGTIAVADLVMSLDNVVAIAAVADGNWALIVIGLVISIPMIIAGAALIMGLLSRFPVLVWAGAALLGWVAGEMFMSDVKVLEYLGESVVHNVEYVAAAVGAALVLAIGWTLSRRRSAHSTGSHGS
;
A
#
# COMPACT_ATOMS: atom_id res chain seq x y z
N MET A 1 23.66 -0.71 -23.90
CA MET A 1 24.72 -1.12 -22.96
C MET A 1 24.82 -2.64 -22.96
N SER A 2 26.04 -3.21 -22.95
CA SER A 2 26.26 -4.66 -23.01
C SER A 2 25.90 -5.31 -21.67
N TYR A 3 25.12 -6.40 -21.68
CA TYR A 3 24.62 -7.12 -20.49
C TYR A 3 25.71 -7.78 -19.61
N LEU A 4 26.99 -7.60 -19.97
CA LEU A 4 28.17 -8.17 -19.32
C LEU A 4 28.93 -7.17 -18.46
N GLU A 5 28.55 -5.89 -18.44
CA GLU A 5 29.23 -4.91 -17.59
C GLU A 5 28.83 -5.06 -16.11
N PRO A 6 29.80 -5.04 -15.17
CA PRO A 6 29.53 -5.04 -13.73
C PRO A 6 28.57 -3.93 -13.28
N LEU A 7 28.55 -2.80 -14.00
CA LEU A 7 27.70 -1.65 -13.70
C LEU A 7 26.20 -1.97 -13.89
N PHE A 8 25.84 -2.81 -14.86
CA PHE A 8 24.46 -3.25 -15.07
C PHE A 8 23.97 -4.11 -13.89
N TRP A 9 24.78 -5.08 -13.46
CA TRP A 9 24.44 -5.96 -12.35
C TRP A 9 24.40 -5.23 -11.01
N LEU A 10 25.29 -4.25 -10.81
CA LEU A 10 25.25 -3.37 -9.64
C LEU A 10 24.00 -2.49 -9.63
N ALA A 11 23.59 -1.92 -10.76
CA ALA A 11 22.36 -1.15 -10.87
C ALA A 11 21.12 -2.02 -10.64
N LEU A 12 21.08 -3.23 -11.20
CA LEU A 12 20.00 -4.19 -10.97
C LEU A 12 19.91 -4.60 -9.50
N LEU A 13 21.05 -4.90 -8.86
CA LEU A 13 21.10 -5.22 -7.44
C LEU A 13 20.61 -4.06 -6.58
N LYS A 14 20.98 -2.82 -6.91
CA LYS A 14 20.47 -1.60 -6.25
C LYS A 14 18.95 -1.47 -6.41
N ILE A 15 18.41 -1.68 -7.61
CA ILE A 15 16.96 -1.62 -7.85
C ILE A 15 16.24 -2.69 -7.03
N ILE A 16 16.76 -3.92 -7.03
CA ILE A 16 16.21 -4.99 -6.19
C ILE A 16 16.26 -4.59 -4.72
N TRP A 17 17.40 -4.10 -4.24
CA TRP A 17 17.58 -3.68 -2.85
C TRP A 17 16.61 -2.56 -2.43
N ILE A 18 16.47 -1.53 -3.28
CA ILE A 18 15.49 -0.44 -3.11
C ILE A 18 14.08 -1.03 -3.07
N ASN A 19 13.72 -1.88 -4.03
CA ASN A 19 12.41 -2.51 -4.04
C ASN A 19 12.15 -3.35 -2.80
N VAL A 20 13.12 -4.11 -2.28
CA VAL A 20 12.95 -4.89 -1.04
C VAL A 20 12.68 -3.96 0.13
N LEU A 21 13.49 -2.90 0.27
CA LEU A 21 13.37 -1.93 1.35
C LEU A 21 12.01 -1.20 1.31
N LEU A 22 11.55 -0.85 0.11
CA LEU A 22 10.26 -0.18 -0.14
C LEU A 22 9.09 -1.16 -0.42
N SER A 23 9.25 -2.47 -0.21
CA SER A 23 8.18 -3.45 -0.43
C SER A 23 7.56 -3.97 0.86
N GLY A 24 8.10 -3.60 2.03
CA GLY A 24 7.58 -4.06 3.31
C GLY A 24 6.14 -3.60 3.56
N ASP A 25 5.88 -2.32 3.36
CA ASP A 25 4.55 -1.70 3.39
C ASP A 25 3.60 -2.27 2.34
N ASN A 26 4.07 -2.46 1.11
CA ASN A 26 3.30 -3.05 0.01
C ASN A 26 2.88 -4.50 0.34
N ALA A 27 3.77 -5.29 0.95
CA ALA A 27 3.45 -6.64 1.41
C ALA A 27 2.41 -6.63 2.54
N VAL A 28 2.48 -5.66 3.45
CA VAL A 28 1.49 -5.47 4.52
C VAL A 28 0.12 -5.12 3.94
N VAL A 29 0.04 -4.20 2.99
CA VAL A 29 -1.21 -3.86 2.29
C VAL A 29 -1.81 -5.07 1.58
N ILE A 30 -1.00 -5.79 0.81
CA ILE A 30 -1.46 -6.98 0.07
C ILE A 30 -2.01 -8.03 1.05
N ALA A 31 -1.28 -8.32 2.13
CA ALA A 31 -1.71 -9.27 3.14
C ALA A 31 -3.00 -8.84 3.82
N MET A 32 -3.13 -7.55 4.20
CA MET A 32 -4.32 -7.03 4.85
C MET A 32 -5.53 -7.02 3.91
N ALA A 33 -5.37 -6.63 2.64
CA ALA A 33 -6.45 -6.64 1.66
C ALA A 33 -6.91 -8.06 1.32
N CYS A 34 -5.98 -9.02 1.25
CA CYS A 34 -6.32 -10.43 0.99
C CYS A 34 -6.82 -11.18 2.22
N ARG A 35 -6.76 -10.58 3.43
CA ARG A 35 -7.11 -11.28 4.68
C ARG A 35 -8.56 -11.75 4.71
N SER A 36 -9.43 -10.96 4.09
CA SER A 36 -10.87 -11.16 3.99
C SER A 36 -11.28 -12.17 2.92
N LEU A 37 -10.33 -12.63 2.09
CA LEU A 37 -10.62 -13.62 1.06
C LEU A 37 -10.73 -15.03 1.67
N PRO A 38 -11.60 -15.90 1.10
CA PRO A 38 -11.61 -17.32 1.43
C PRO A 38 -10.22 -17.94 1.25
N ASP A 39 -9.84 -18.89 2.11
CA ASP A 39 -8.48 -19.46 2.13
C ASP A 39 -7.97 -19.92 0.76
N ARG A 40 -8.87 -20.53 -0.04
CA ARG A 40 -8.59 -20.98 -1.40
C ARG A 40 -8.23 -19.86 -2.38
N LEU A 41 -8.71 -18.63 -2.15
CA LEU A 41 -8.49 -17.46 -3.01
C LEU A 41 -7.38 -16.54 -2.51
N ARG A 42 -6.96 -16.63 -1.25
CA ARG A 42 -5.93 -15.73 -0.68
C ARG A 42 -4.66 -15.70 -1.51
N ARG A 43 -4.15 -16.86 -1.89
CA ARG A 43 -2.93 -16.96 -2.72
C ARG A 43 -3.15 -16.36 -4.11
N THR A 44 -4.30 -16.63 -4.72
CA THR A 44 -4.66 -16.05 -6.02
C THR A 44 -4.80 -14.53 -5.93
N GLY A 45 -5.42 -14.02 -4.87
CA GLY A 45 -5.53 -12.59 -4.58
C GLY A 45 -4.18 -11.92 -4.41
N MET A 46 -3.25 -12.53 -3.67
CA MET A 46 -1.89 -12.01 -3.53
C MET A 46 -1.13 -11.99 -4.86
N ILE A 47 -1.24 -13.05 -5.67
CA ILE A 47 -0.57 -13.12 -6.99
C ILE A 47 -1.16 -12.09 -7.96
N LEU A 48 -2.49 -12.03 -8.07
CA LEU A 48 -3.19 -11.08 -8.94
C LEU A 48 -2.95 -9.64 -8.48
N GLY A 49 -3.08 -9.38 -7.18
CA GLY A 49 -2.84 -8.07 -6.59
C GLY A 49 -1.41 -7.59 -6.82
N ALA A 50 -0.41 -8.43 -6.54
CA ALA A 50 0.99 -8.11 -6.82
C ALA A 50 1.27 -7.90 -8.31
N GLY A 51 0.64 -8.70 -9.19
CA GLY A 51 0.75 -8.54 -10.64
C GLY A 51 0.16 -7.21 -11.13
N VAL A 52 -1.02 -6.84 -10.65
CA VAL A 52 -1.68 -5.56 -10.97
C VAL A 52 -0.86 -4.38 -10.44
N ALA A 53 -0.41 -4.44 -9.18
CA ALA A 53 0.46 -3.43 -8.58
C ALA A 53 1.72 -3.19 -9.42
N VAL A 54 2.46 -4.26 -9.73
CA VAL A 54 3.68 -4.13 -10.54
C VAL A 54 3.40 -3.66 -11.96
N GLY A 55 2.33 -4.14 -12.59
CA GLY A 55 1.90 -3.66 -13.91
C GLY A 55 1.63 -2.16 -13.92
N MET A 56 0.88 -1.68 -12.93
CA MET A 56 0.64 -0.24 -12.76
C MET A 56 1.91 0.53 -12.46
N ARG A 57 2.83 -0.03 -11.67
CA ARG A 57 4.12 0.60 -11.38
C ARG A 57 4.95 0.82 -12.66
N VAL A 58 4.95 -0.13 -13.59
CA VAL A 58 5.58 0.05 -14.91
C VAL A 58 4.93 1.20 -15.68
N VAL A 59 3.59 1.26 -15.69
CA VAL A 59 2.84 2.34 -16.35
C VAL A 59 3.15 3.70 -15.71
N PHE A 60 3.10 3.80 -14.38
CA PHE A 60 3.41 5.04 -13.67
C PHE A 60 4.84 5.49 -13.90
N THR A 61 5.80 4.57 -13.95
CA THR A 61 7.19 4.92 -14.28
C THR A 61 7.33 5.65 -15.60
N ALA A 62 6.48 5.35 -16.58
CA ALA A 62 6.50 6.04 -17.87
C ALA A 62 5.92 7.46 -17.84
N ILE A 63 5.03 7.75 -16.90
CA ILE A 63 4.30 9.02 -16.85
C ILE A 63 4.57 9.83 -15.56
N ILE A 64 5.44 9.34 -14.67
CA ILE A 64 5.69 9.93 -13.35
C ILE A 64 6.22 11.36 -13.44
N ALA A 65 7.03 11.66 -14.45
CA ALA A 65 7.58 12.99 -14.69
C ALA A 65 6.48 14.05 -14.89
N VAL A 66 5.31 13.64 -15.40
CA VAL A 66 4.13 14.50 -15.53
C VAL A 66 3.30 14.51 -14.24
N LEU A 67 3.17 13.37 -13.56
CA LEU A 67 2.40 13.24 -12.32
C LEU A 67 2.98 14.03 -11.15
N LEU A 68 4.31 14.10 -11.00
CA LEU A 68 4.97 14.86 -9.92
C LEU A 68 4.69 16.37 -9.98
N GLY A 69 4.38 16.89 -11.16
CA GLY A 69 4.00 18.29 -11.34
C GLY A 69 2.56 18.59 -10.96
N LEU A 70 1.74 17.59 -10.63
CA LEU A 70 0.33 17.78 -10.29
C LEU A 70 0.18 18.10 -8.80
N PRO A 71 -0.19 19.34 -8.43
CA PRO A 71 -0.50 19.64 -7.04
C PRO A 71 -1.73 18.85 -6.60
N TRP A 72 -1.85 18.58 -5.29
CA TRP A 72 -2.95 17.83 -4.66
C TRP A 72 -2.96 16.32 -4.89
N LEU A 73 -2.12 15.78 -5.78
CA LEU A 73 -2.10 14.34 -6.04
C LEU A 73 -1.77 13.54 -4.76
N ARG A 74 -0.79 14.02 -3.98
CA ARG A 74 -0.40 13.42 -2.70
C ARG A 74 -1.50 13.58 -1.65
N ILE A 75 -2.17 14.73 -1.60
CA ILE A 75 -3.31 14.93 -0.70
C ILE A 75 -4.46 13.96 -1.03
N VAL A 76 -4.87 13.83 -2.29
CA VAL A 76 -5.92 12.88 -2.69
C VAL A 76 -5.51 11.45 -2.36
N GLY A 77 -4.25 11.08 -2.64
CA GLY A 77 -3.72 9.79 -2.28
C GLY A 77 -3.76 9.54 -0.76
N SER A 78 -3.44 10.55 0.06
CA SER A 78 -3.40 10.41 1.52
C SER A 78 -4.78 10.11 2.08
N LEU A 79 -5.81 10.75 1.53
CA LEU A 79 -7.20 10.51 1.88
C LEU A 79 -7.65 9.10 1.45
N ALA A 80 -7.29 8.68 0.24
CA ALA A 80 -7.57 7.32 -0.23
C ALA A 80 -6.88 6.27 0.64
N LEU A 81 -5.64 6.51 1.03
CA LEU A 81 -4.88 5.59 1.87
C LEU A 81 -5.43 5.52 3.30
N MET A 82 -5.82 6.66 3.87
CA MET A 82 -6.48 6.71 5.18
C MET A 82 -7.83 5.98 5.16
N TYR A 83 -8.61 6.13 4.08
CA TYR A 83 -9.85 5.38 3.88
C TYR A 83 -9.58 3.86 3.84
N ILE A 84 -8.59 3.42 3.05
CA ILE A 84 -8.20 2.01 2.95
C ILE A 84 -7.73 1.48 4.31
N ALA A 85 -6.91 2.25 5.03
CA ALA A 85 -6.40 1.85 6.34
C ALA A 85 -7.54 1.60 7.34
N VAL A 86 -8.56 2.46 7.35
CA VAL A 86 -9.75 2.28 8.18
C VAL A 86 -10.57 1.08 7.69
N ASP A 87 -10.90 0.97 6.39
CA ASP A 87 -11.69 -0.13 5.82
C ASP A 87 -11.06 -1.50 6.14
N LEU A 88 -9.73 -1.60 6.06
CA LEU A 88 -8.98 -2.83 6.33
C LEU A 88 -8.98 -3.27 7.78
N VAL A 89 -9.30 -2.40 8.76
CA VAL A 89 -9.44 -2.77 10.19
C VAL A 89 -10.84 -3.20 10.53
N LEU A 90 -11.83 -2.67 9.81
CA LEU A 90 -13.21 -2.88 10.16
C LEU A 90 -13.56 -4.38 10.12
N PRO A 91 -14.43 -4.84 11.04
CA PRO A 91 -15.01 -6.16 10.95
C PRO A 91 -15.78 -6.26 9.63
N GLU A 92 -15.63 -7.40 8.97
CA GLU A 92 -16.51 -7.77 7.86
C GLU A 92 -17.94 -7.81 8.40
N GLU A 93 -18.83 -7.06 7.76
CA GLU A 93 -20.25 -7.28 7.94
C GLU A 93 -20.54 -8.65 7.33
N ALA A 94 -21.17 -9.54 8.10
CA ALA A 94 -21.75 -10.74 7.54
C ALA A 94 -22.89 -10.28 6.64
N GLU A 95 -22.59 -9.95 5.39
CA GLU A 95 -23.60 -9.67 4.39
C GLU A 95 -24.38 -10.97 4.17
N ASP A 96 -25.58 -11.02 4.75
CA ASP A 96 -26.64 -11.97 4.40
C ASP A 96 -26.98 -11.77 2.92
N GLY A 97 -26.22 -12.42 2.04
CA GLY A 97 -26.42 -12.29 0.61
C GLY A 97 -25.15 -12.42 -0.20
N GLY A 98 -24.56 -13.62 -0.24
CA GLY A 98 -23.93 -14.17 -1.44
C GLY A 98 -23.02 -13.26 -2.28
N VAL A 99 -22.21 -12.38 -1.69
CA VAL A 99 -21.14 -11.73 -2.45
C VAL A 99 -20.29 -12.84 -3.04
N ALA A 100 -20.28 -12.91 -4.37
CA ALA A 100 -19.56 -13.95 -5.06
C ALA A 100 -18.10 -13.85 -4.61
N ALA A 101 -17.47 -14.98 -4.31
CA ALA A 101 -16.05 -14.99 -3.92
C ALA A 101 -15.16 -14.26 -4.96
N HIS A 102 -15.64 -14.16 -6.20
CA HIS A 102 -15.06 -13.36 -7.27
C HIS A 102 -15.11 -11.83 -7.02
N ASP A 103 -16.21 -11.29 -6.50
CA ASP A 103 -16.35 -9.84 -6.24
C ASP A 103 -15.44 -9.42 -5.09
N SER A 104 -15.34 -10.25 -4.04
CA SER A 104 -14.39 -10.02 -2.95
C SER A 104 -12.93 -10.02 -3.42
N LEU A 105 -12.60 -10.87 -4.40
CA LEU A 105 -11.27 -10.92 -5.01
C LEU A 105 -10.96 -9.64 -5.78
N TRP A 106 -11.87 -9.16 -6.63
CA TRP A 106 -11.68 -7.91 -7.36
C TRP A 106 -11.66 -6.69 -6.46
N ARG A 107 -12.44 -6.69 -5.38
CA ARG A 107 -12.36 -5.64 -4.35
C ARG A 107 -10.97 -5.63 -3.71
N ALA A 108 -10.44 -6.78 -3.30
CA ALA A 108 -9.10 -6.87 -2.72
C ALA A 108 -8.01 -6.40 -3.70
N VAL A 109 -8.08 -6.83 -4.97
CA VAL A 109 -7.15 -6.40 -6.02
C VAL A 109 -7.26 -4.90 -6.27
N GLY A 110 -8.47 -4.34 -6.27
CA GLY A 110 -8.71 -2.89 -6.39
C GLY A 110 -8.13 -2.10 -5.23
N THR A 111 -8.29 -2.58 -3.99
CA THR A 111 -7.67 -1.96 -2.81
C THR A 111 -6.15 -1.97 -2.91
N ILE A 112 -5.55 -3.09 -3.31
CA ILE A 112 -4.11 -3.22 -3.54
C ILE A 112 -3.66 -2.24 -4.62
N ALA A 113 -4.42 -2.14 -5.71
CA ALA A 113 -4.11 -1.24 -6.81
C ALA A 113 -4.11 0.22 -6.36
N VAL A 114 -5.17 0.68 -5.70
CA VAL A 114 -5.25 2.08 -5.25
C VAL A 114 -4.15 2.40 -4.24
N ALA A 115 -3.90 1.52 -3.28
CA ALA A 115 -2.83 1.71 -2.30
C ALA A 115 -1.45 1.73 -2.96
N ASP A 116 -1.15 0.80 -3.86
CA ASP A 116 0.12 0.76 -4.60
C ASP A 116 0.28 1.99 -5.50
N LEU A 117 -0.77 2.46 -6.19
CA LEU A 117 -0.71 3.70 -6.97
C LEU A 117 -0.26 4.87 -6.09
N VAL A 118 -0.90 5.04 -4.94
CA VAL A 118 -0.61 6.16 -4.04
C VAL A 118 0.81 6.08 -3.48
N MET A 119 1.20 4.91 -2.97
CA MET A 119 2.54 4.69 -2.40
C MET A 119 3.64 4.72 -3.46
N SER A 120 3.35 4.22 -4.66
CA SER A 120 4.35 4.08 -5.73
C SER A 120 4.75 5.41 -6.35
N LEU A 121 4.02 6.51 -6.09
CA LEU A 121 4.40 7.84 -6.54
C LEU A 121 5.83 8.19 -6.15
N ASP A 122 6.24 7.87 -4.92
CA ASP A 122 7.60 8.14 -4.43
C ASP A 122 8.57 7.00 -4.78
N ASN A 123 8.10 5.75 -4.77
CA ASN A 123 8.93 4.57 -5.08
C ASN A 123 9.42 4.59 -6.54
N VAL A 124 8.57 5.04 -7.47
CA VAL A 124 8.89 5.10 -8.89
C VAL A 124 9.97 6.14 -9.17
N VAL A 125 9.98 7.28 -8.46
CA VAL A 125 11.01 8.32 -8.61
C VAL A 125 12.39 7.78 -8.25
N ALA A 126 12.48 7.04 -7.14
CA ALA A 126 13.74 6.43 -6.71
C ALA A 126 14.26 5.41 -7.75
N ILE A 127 13.37 4.58 -8.31
CA ILE A 127 13.75 3.59 -9.32
C ILE A 127 14.16 4.27 -10.63
N ALA A 128 13.41 5.27 -11.08
CA ALA A 128 13.71 6.03 -12.29
C ALA A 128 15.07 6.74 -12.20
N ALA A 129 15.39 7.31 -11.03
CA ALA A 129 16.68 7.95 -10.77
C ALA A 129 17.85 6.96 -10.82
N VAL A 130 17.67 5.72 -10.35
CA VAL A 130 18.72 4.70 -10.35
C VAL A 130 18.86 3.99 -11.70
N ALA A 131 17.77 3.88 -12.46
CA ALA A 131 17.76 3.18 -13.73
C ALA A 131 18.30 4.01 -14.90
N ASP A 132 18.51 5.33 -14.73
CA ASP A 132 19.10 6.24 -15.73
C ASP A 132 18.49 6.08 -17.13
N GLY A 133 17.15 5.96 -17.19
CA GLY A 133 16.39 5.79 -18.44
C GLY A 133 16.45 4.40 -19.08
N ASN A 134 17.12 3.42 -18.47
CA ASN A 134 17.18 2.05 -18.96
C ASN A 134 15.91 1.25 -18.58
N TRP A 135 14.94 1.26 -19.48
CA TRP A 135 13.68 0.52 -19.35
C TRP A 135 13.84 -0.97 -19.05
N ALA A 136 14.88 -1.63 -19.59
CA ALA A 136 15.11 -3.05 -19.32
C ALA A 136 15.50 -3.30 -17.86
N LEU A 137 16.31 -2.42 -17.25
CA LEU A 137 16.68 -2.52 -15.84
C LEU A 137 15.46 -2.37 -14.92
N ILE A 138 14.58 -1.42 -15.23
CA ILE A 138 13.35 -1.18 -14.48
C ILE A 138 12.45 -2.42 -14.55
N VAL A 139 12.11 -2.87 -15.76
CA VAL A 139 11.19 -4.01 -15.96
C VAL A 139 11.73 -5.29 -15.34
N ILE A 140 13.01 -5.61 -15.54
CA ILE A 140 13.62 -6.82 -14.96
C ILE A 140 13.64 -6.73 -13.43
N GLY A 141 14.02 -5.58 -12.86
CA GLY A 141 14.02 -5.37 -11.41
C GLY A 141 12.63 -5.51 -10.80
N LEU A 142 11.60 -4.98 -11.46
CA LEU A 142 10.20 -5.10 -11.05
C LEU A 142 9.70 -6.55 -11.13
N VAL A 143 9.97 -7.26 -12.22
CA VAL A 143 9.56 -8.66 -12.41
C VAL A 143 10.21 -9.58 -11.35
N ILE A 144 11.50 -9.40 -11.07
CA ILE A 144 12.21 -10.15 -10.02
C ILE A 144 11.62 -9.84 -8.62
N SER A 145 11.06 -8.66 -8.43
CA SER A 145 10.48 -8.27 -7.15
C SER A 145 9.14 -8.99 -6.89
N ILE A 146 8.34 -9.32 -7.93
CA ILE A 146 7.00 -9.94 -7.77
C ILE A 146 7.01 -11.17 -6.84
N PRO A 147 7.84 -12.21 -7.07
CA PRO A 147 7.87 -13.37 -6.17
C PRO A 147 8.24 -13.01 -4.73
N MET A 148 9.10 -12.00 -4.56
CA MET A 148 9.54 -11.55 -3.24
C MET A 148 8.43 -10.83 -2.49
N ILE A 149 7.67 -9.96 -3.17
CA ILE A 149 6.48 -9.31 -2.58
C ILE A 149 5.45 -10.36 -2.19
N ILE A 150 5.17 -11.33 -3.07
CA ILE A 150 4.20 -12.41 -2.80
C ILE A 150 4.65 -13.24 -1.60
N ALA A 151 5.94 -13.59 -1.52
CA ALA A 151 6.49 -14.32 -0.39
C ALA A 151 6.38 -13.50 0.91
N GLY A 152 6.72 -12.22 0.87
CA GLY A 152 6.56 -11.29 2.00
C GLY A 152 5.10 -11.18 2.45
N ALA A 153 4.18 -10.98 1.52
CA ALA A 153 2.74 -10.90 1.81
C ALA A 153 2.22 -12.21 2.39
N ALA A 154 2.68 -13.37 1.90
CA ALA A 154 2.32 -14.66 2.47
C ALA A 154 2.85 -14.85 3.91
N LEU A 155 4.07 -14.37 4.20
CA LEU A 155 4.63 -14.38 5.55
C LEU A 155 3.82 -13.47 6.49
N ILE A 156 3.54 -12.24 6.08
CA ILE A 156 2.71 -11.31 6.84
C ILE A 156 1.31 -11.90 7.05
N MET A 157 0.71 -12.51 6.02
CA MET A 157 -0.60 -13.15 6.12
C MET A 157 -0.61 -14.31 7.14
N GLY A 158 0.44 -15.13 7.16
CA GLY A 158 0.64 -16.15 8.18
C GLY A 158 0.71 -15.54 9.59
N LEU A 159 1.37 -14.39 9.72
CA LEU A 159 1.49 -13.69 11.00
C LEU A 159 0.17 -13.04 11.44
N LEU A 160 -0.59 -12.43 10.51
CA LEU A 160 -1.91 -11.86 10.76
C LEU A 160 -2.93 -12.92 11.19
N SER A 161 -2.89 -14.11 10.57
CA SER A 161 -3.78 -15.21 10.97
C SER A 161 -3.46 -15.76 12.35
N ARG A 162 -2.19 -15.73 12.77
CA ARG A 162 -1.76 -16.13 14.12
C ARG A 162 -1.98 -15.05 15.18
N PHE A 163 -1.78 -13.79 14.81
CA PHE A 163 -1.86 -12.63 15.71
C PHE A 163 -2.77 -11.54 15.09
N PRO A 164 -4.10 -11.64 15.25
CA PRO A 164 -5.04 -10.68 14.68
C PRO A 164 -4.83 -9.23 15.13
N VAL A 165 -4.17 -9.02 16.28
CA VAL A 165 -3.77 -7.69 16.77
C VAL A 165 -2.89 -6.93 15.77
N LEU A 166 -2.13 -7.65 14.94
CA LEU A 166 -1.25 -7.05 13.95
C LEU A 166 -2.00 -6.38 12.78
N VAL A 167 -3.30 -6.66 12.61
CA VAL A 167 -4.15 -5.89 11.66
C VAL A 167 -4.17 -4.41 12.06
N TRP A 168 -4.27 -4.13 13.37
CA TRP A 168 -4.23 -2.76 13.88
C TRP A 168 -2.86 -2.12 13.66
N ALA A 169 -1.77 -2.89 13.79
CA ALA A 169 -0.43 -2.40 13.52
C ALA A 169 -0.24 -2.08 12.03
N GLY A 170 -0.71 -2.94 11.13
CA GLY A 170 -0.66 -2.70 9.69
C GLY A 170 -1.49 -1.48 9.27
N ALA A 171 -2.67 -1.30 9.87
CA ALA A 171 -3.48 -0.11 9.61
C ALA A 171 -2.89 1.17 10.21
N ALA A 172 -2.27 1.10 11.38
CA ALA A 172 -1.50 2.21 11.93
C ALA A 172 -0.34 2.59 11.01
N LEU A 173 0.37 1.61 10.45
CA LEU A 173 1.41 1.84 9.45
C LEU A 173 0.84 2.55 8.20
N LEU A 174 -0.32 2.13 7.69
CA LEU A 174 -0.95 2.83 6.58
C LEU A 174 -1.39 4.25 6.92
N GLY A 175 -1.92 4.47 8.12
CA GLY A 175 -2.25 5.80 8.61
C GLY A 175 -1.02 6.69 8.79
N TRP A 176 0.11 6.11 9.20
CA TRP A 176 1.40 6.78 9.28
C TRP A 176 1.84 7.28 7.91
N VAL A 177 1.88 6.37 6.92
CA VAL A 177 2.26 6.72 5.54
C VAL A 177 1.32 7.77 4.95
N ALA A 178 0.00 7.67 5.22
CA ALA A 178 -0.95 8.68 4.78
C ALA A 178 -0.67 10.07 5.39
N GLY A 179 -0.37 10.13 6.70
CA GLY A 179 -0.07 11.38 7.40
C GLY A 179 1.25 12.02 6.95
N GLU A 180 2.28 11.20 6.74
CA GLU A 180 3.56 11.61 6.15
C GLU A 180 3.33 12.23 4.76
N MET A 181 2.71 11.47 3.86
CA MET A 181 2.47 11.88 2.47
C MET A 181 1.60 13.13 2.34
N PHE A 182 0.69 13.38 3.28
CA PHE A 182 -0.10 14.63 3.31
C PHE A 182 0.78 15.86 3.53
N MET A 183 1.79 15.78 4.41
CA MET A 183 2.71 16.89 4.70
C MET A 183 3.76 17.09 3.60
N SER A 184 4.12 16.01 2.91
CA SER A 184 5.07 16.07 1.81
C SER A 184 4.47 16.62 0.49
N ASP A 185 3.21 17.08 0.45
CA ASP A 185 2.61 17.69 -0.76
C ASP A 185 3.29 19.03 -1.12
N VAL A 186 3.55 19.24 -2.41
CA VAL A 186 4.25 20.41 -2.97
C VAL A 186 3.62 21.72 -2.47
N LYS A 187 2.30 21.78 -2.33
CA LYS A 187 1.64 23.00 -1.84
C LYS A 187 1.78 23.20 -0.34
N VAL A 188 1.83 22.12 0.44
CA VAL A 188 2.05 22.21 1.89
C VAL A 188 3.45 22.72 2.16
N LEU A 189 4.44 22.23 1.41
CA LEU A 189 5.82 22.72 1.43
C LEU A 189 5.92 24.20 1.03
N GLU A 190 5.18 24.64 0.01
CA GLU A 190 5.17 26.02 -0.46
C GLU A 190 4.52 27.00 0.55
N TYR A 191 3.50 26.57 1.29
CA TYR A 191 2.83 27.39 2.31
C TYR A 191 3.52 27.39 3.69
N LEU A 192 4.17 26.29 4.10
CA LEU A 192 4.75 26.14 5.44
C LEU A 192 6.28 26.29 5.48
N GLY A 193 6.98 26.12 4.35
CA GLY A 193 8.45 26.16 4.24
C GLY A 193 9.13 24.85 4.69
N GLU A 194 10.21 24.46 3.98
CA GLU A 194 10.90 23.16 4.16
C GLU A 194 11.35 22.87 5.60
N SER A 195 11.79 23.88 6.34
CA SER A 195 12.30 23.75 7.71
C SER A 195 11.22 23.45 8.76
N VAL A 196 9.95 23.79 8.50
CA VAL A 196 8.82 23.45 9.38
C VAL A 196 8.33 22.04 9.07
N VAL A 197 8.31 21.65 7.79
CA VAL A 197 7.79 20.35 7.36
C VAL A 197 8.59 19.18 7.95
N HIS A 198 9.93 19.24 7.98
CA HIS A 198 10.75 18.17 8.57
C HIS A 198 10.47 17.89 10.07
N ASN A 199 10.04 18.91 10.83
CA ASN A 199 9.70 18.74 12.25
C ASN A 199 8.24 18.29 12.45
N VAL A 200 7.37 18.55 11.49
CA VAL A 200 5.93 18.29 11.58
C VAL A 200 5.53 17.01 10.86
N GLU A 201 6.35 16.48 9.95
CA GLU A 201 6.10 15.25 9.19
C GLU A 201 5.91 14.04 10.11
N TYR A 202 6.81 13.83 11.08
CA TYR A 202 6.65 12.76 12.09
C TYR A 202 5.41 12.95 12.96
N VAL A 203 5.04 14.20 13.26
CA VAL A 203 3.83 14.51 14.03
C VAL A 203 2.59 14.19 13.20
N ALA A 204 2.56 14.58 11.93
CA ALA A 204 1.46 14.30 11.02
C ALA A 204 1.29 12.79 10.77
N ALA A 205 2.39 12.06 10.61
CA ALA A 205 2.38 10.62 10.50
C ALA A 205 1.83 9.95 11.78
N ALA A 206 2.30 10.37 12.95
CA ALA A 206 1.77 9.90 14.23
C ALA A 206 0.27 10.23 14.39
N VAL A 207 -0.16 11.43 13.98
CA VAL A 207 -1.56 11.84 13.98
C VAL A 207 -2.38 10.98 13.01
N GLY A 208 -1.88 10.72 11.80
CA GLY A 208 -2.54 9.87 10.81
C GLY A 208 -2.75 8.45 11.33
N ALA A 209 -1.71 7.85 11.92
CA ALA A 209 -1.82 6.55 12.58
C ALA A 209 -2.85 6.57 13.73
N ALA A 210 -2.80 7.58 14.60
CA ALA A 210 -3.72 7.73 15.73
C ALA A 210 -5.17 7.91 15.25
N LEU A 211 -5.40 8.70 14.18
CA LEU A 211 -6.72 8.90 13.59
C LEU A 211 -7.28 7.60 13.02
N VAL A 212 -6.50 6.84 12.25
CA VAL A 212 -6.93 5.53 11.73
C VAL A 212 -7.31 4.58 12.87
N LEU A 213 -6.49 4.51 13.91
CA LEU A 213 -6.77 3.67 15.07
C LEU A 213 -8.03 4.12 15.83
N ALA A 214 -8.19 5.42 16.07
CA ALA A 214 -9.33 5.98 16.78
C ALA A 214 -10.65 5.80 16.00
N ILE A 215 -10.63 6.08 14.69
CA ILE A 215 -11.77 5.92 13.79
C ILE A 215 -12.10 4.43 13.67
N GLY A 216 -11.12 3.59 13.37
CA GLY A 216 -11.29 2.14 13.24
C GLY A 216 -11.85 1.51 14.50
N TRP A 217 -11.38 1.91 15.68
CA TRP A 217 -11.89 1.45 16.97
C TRP A 217 -13.32 1.90 17.24
N THR A 218 -13.63 3.16 16.95
CA THR A 218 -14.97 3.71 17.15
C THR A 218 -15.99 3.03 16.24
N LEU A 219 -15.67 2.86 14.96
CA LEU A 219 -16.55 2.22 13.97
C LEU A 219 -16.68 0.71 14.20
N SER A 220 -15.58 0.02 14.54
CA SER A 220 -15.59 -1.40 14.87
C SER A 220 -16.51 -1.69 16.06
N ARG A 221 -16.44 -0.87 17.12
CA ARG A 221 -17.36 -0.98 18.27
C ARG A 221 -18.83 -0.78 17.90
N ARG A 222 -19.13 0.17 17.00
CA ARG A 222 -20.51 0.44 16.56
C ARG A 222 -21.09 -0.74 15.77
N ARG A 223 -20.29 -1.38 14.90
CA ARG A 223 -20.71 -2.56 14.13
C ARG A 223 -20.92 -3.79 15.01
N SER A 224 -20.06 -4.04 15.99
CA SER A 224 -20.25 -5.15 16.94
C SER A 224 -21.47 -5.00 17.85
N ALA A 225 -21.94 -3.77 18.10
CA ALA A 225 -23.16 -3.51 18.87
C ALA A 225 -24.46 -3.74 18.07
N HIS A 226 -24.42 -3.63 16.72
CA HIS A 226 -25.59 -3.87 15.87
C HIS A 226 -25.86 -5.37 15.62
N SER A 227 -24.84 -6.22 15.64
CA SER A 227 -25.00 -7.67 15.44
C SER A 227 -25.63 -8.41 16.62
N THR A 228 -25.63 -7.82 17.83
CA THR A 228 -26.23 -8.39 19.04
C THR A 228 -27.72 -8.07 19.21
N GLY A 229 -28.28 -7.15 18.41
CA GLY A 229 -29.69 -6.75 18.48
C GLY A 229 -30.65 -7.58 17.63
N SER A 230 -30.18 -8.34 16.63
CA SER A 230 -31.04 -9.05 15.66
C SER A 230 -31.41 -10.49 16.06
N HIS A 231 -30.83 -11.04 17.13
CA HIS A 231 -31.13 -12.39 17.63
C HIS A 231 -32.09 -12.39 18.84
N GLY A 232 -32.72 -11.25 19.15
CA GLY A 232 -33.52 -11.04 20.36
C GLY A 232 -34.93 -10.48 20.13
N SER A 233 -35.58 -10.83 19.01
CA SER A 233 -36.99 -10.50 18.76
C SER A 233 -37.74 -11.68 18.17
#